data_AF-A0A077PQA2-F1
#
_entry.id   AF-A0A077PQA2-F1
#
_cell.length_a   1.000
_cell.length_b   1.000
_cell.length_c   1.000
_cell.angle_alpha   90.00
_cell.angle_beta   90.00
_cell.angle_gamma   90.00
#
_symmetry.space_group_name_H-M   'P 1'
#
loop_
_entity.id
_entity.type
_entity.pdbx_description
1 polymer ?
#
loop_
_entity_poly.entity_id
_entity_poly.type
_entity_poly.pdbx_seq_one_letter_code
_entity_poly.pdbx_strand_id
1 'polypeptide(L)' 'MTGKTFSLKPKAEQDLEAIFEYSYQEFGLEKAEQYIEHIDWAFHTLSDFPSLARSYNHIRSGLKGFPIASHIIFFV' A
#
# COMPACT_ATOMS: atom_id res chain seq x y z
N MET A 1 6.62 -21.41 3.63
CA MET A 1 7.46 -20.31 3.13
C MET A 1 7.38 -19.20 4.15
N THR A 2 8.47 -18.89 4.84
CA THR A 2 8.54 -17.80 5.82
C THR A 2 8.65 -16.49 5.05
N GLY A 3 7.49 -15.96 4.61
CA GLY A 3 7.42 -14.62 4.01
C GLY A 3 7.87 -13.58 5.03
N LYS A 4 8.58 -12.54 4.57
CA LYS A 4 8.93 -11.43 5.46
C LYS A 4 7.65 -10.77 5.95
N THR A 5 7.64 -10.33 7.21
CA THR A 5 6.50 -9.63 7.79
C THR A 5 6.61 -8.13 7.54
N PHE A 6 5.49 -7.49 7.21
CA PHE A 6 5.36 -6.03 7.20
C PHE A 6 4.56 -5.59 8.43
N SER A 7 4.66 -4.31 8.76
CA SER A 7 3.82 -3.69 9.80
C SER A 7 3.27 -2.38 9.28
N LEU A 8 2.00 -2.12 9.58
CA LEU A 8 1.36 -0.87 9.25
C LEU A 8 1.57 0.12 10.40
N LYS A 9 1.84 1.37 10.04
CA LYS A 9 1.79 2.46 11.02
C LYS A 9 0.32 2.85 11.23
N PRO A 10 -0.05 3.40 12.39
CA PRO A 10 -1.43 3.85 12.63
C PRO A 10 -1.97 4.77 11.52
N LYS A 11 -1.10 5.63 10.96
CA LYS A 11 -1.48 6.49 9.83
C LYS A 11 -1.79 5.71 8.54
N ALA A 12 -1.05 4.65 8.25
CA ALA A 12 -1.30 3.80 7.08
C ALA A 12 -2.61 3.00 7.22
N GLU A 13 -2.96 2.57 8.45
CA GLU A 13 -4.25 1.93 8.71
C GLU A 13 -5.42 2.90 8.48
N GLN A 14 -5.29 4.14 8.98
CA GLN A 14 -6.27 5.21 8.70
C GLN A 14 -6.39 5.53 7.21
N ASP A 15 -5.27 5.50 6.48
CA ASP A 15 -5.28 5.73 5.04
C ASP A 15 -6.02 4.60 4.30
N LEU A 16 -5.88 3.33 4.72
CA LEU A 16 -6.65 2.21 4.17
C LEU A 16 -8.16 2.37 4.42
N GLU A 17 -8.55 2.77 5.62
CA GLU A 17 -9.96 3.03 5.97
C GLU A 17 -10.55 4.14 5.09
N ALA A 18 -9.84 5.26 4.96
CA ALA A 18 -10.27 6.38 4.12
C ALA A 18 -10.35 5.99 2.62
N ILE A 19 -9.40 5.18 2.13
CA ILE A 19 -9.43 4.66 0.75
C ILE A 19 -10.64 3.77 0.55
N PHE A 20 -10.93 2.86 1.49
CA PHE A 20 -12.08 1.98 1.40
C PHE A 20 -13.40 2.78 1.43
N GLU A 21 -13.56 3.70 2.38
CA GLU A 21 -14.77 4.51 2.52
C GLU A 21 -15.05 5.32 1.25
N TYR A 22 -14.04 6.02 0.74
CA TYR A 22 -14.16 6.77 -0.51
C TYR A 22 -14.51 5.84 -1.69
N SER A 23 -13.80 4.72 -1.83
CA SER A 23 -14.02 3.78 -2.93
C SER A 23 -15.42 3.15 -2.87
N TYR A 24 -15.93 2.88 -1.66
CA TYR A 24 -17.26 2.36 -1.44
C TYR A 24 -18.33 3.37 -1.85
N GLN A 25 -18.18 4.62 -1.43
CA GLN A 25 -19.12 5.71 -1.74
C GLN A 25 -19.20 5.98 -3.25
N GLU A 26 -18.06 5.97 -3.94
CA GLU A 26 -17.99 6.33 -5.36
C GLU A 26 -18.24 5.15 -6.31
N PHE A 27 -17.80 3.94 -5.94
CA PHE A 27 -17.73 2.79 -6.88
C PHE A 27 -18.43 1.53 -6.38
N GLY A 28 -18.95 1.54 -5.15
CA GLY A 28 -19.62 0.40 -4.53
C GLY A 28 -18.67 -0.61 -3.86
N LEU A 29 -19.26 -1.54 -3.11
CA LEU A 29 -18.54 -2.48 -2.22
C LEU A 29 -17.52 -3.33 -2.95
N GLU A 30 -17.93 -3.96 -4.06
CA GLU A 30 -17.06 -4.87 -4.80
C GLU A 30 -15.76 -4.17 -5.24
N LYS A 31 -15.85 -2.91 -5.68
CA LYS A 31 -14.68 -2.13 -6.09
C LYS A 31 -13.82 -1.69 -4.91
N ALA A 32 -14.44 -1.36 -3.78
CA ALA A 32 -13.70 -1.02 -2.56
C ALA A 32 -12.91 -2.22 -2.03
N GLU A 33 -13.53 -3.41 -1.95
CA GLU A 33 -12.88 -4.65 -1.52
C GLU A 33 -11.75 -5.04 -2.46
N GLN A 34 -12.00 -5.08 -3.78
CA GLN A 34 -10.97 -5.35 -4.79
C GLN A 34 -9.78 -4.39 -4.67
N TYR A 35 -10.02 -3.13 -4.31
CA TYR A 35 -8.92 -2.18 -4.18
C TYR A 35 -8.08 -2.45 -2.94
N ILE A 36 -8.69 -2.72 -1.79
CA ILE A 36 -7.96 -3.07 -0.57
C ILE A 36 -7.19 -4.37 -0.74
N GLU A 37 -7.77 -5.40 -1.37
CA GLU A 37 -7.08 -6.65 -1.69
C GLU A 37 -5.85 -6.43 -2.58
N HIS A 38 -5.94 -5.53 -3.56
CA HIS A 38 -4.81 -5.22 -4.43
C HIS A 38 -3.68 -4.48 -3.70
N ILE A 39 -4.03 -3.61 -2.74
CA ILE A 39 -3.05 -2.95 -1.86
C ILE A 39 -2.39 -3.98 -0.93
N ASP A 40 -3.17 -4.91 -0.35
CA ASP A 40 -2.64 -5.96 0.53
C ASP A 40 -1.69 -6.92 -0.21
N TRP A 41 -2.06 -7.35 -1.42
CA TRP A 41 -1.18 -8.11 -2.30
C TRP A 41 0.15 -7.39 -2.58
N ALA A 42 0.09 -6.07 -2.78
CA ALA A 42 1.29 -5.26 -2.95
C ALA A 42 2.14 -5.20 -1.67
N PHE A 43 1.55 -5.14 -0.48
CA PHE A 43 2.32 -5.22 0.78
C PHE A 43 3.09 -6.53 0.90
N HIS A 44 2.43 -7.67 0.64
CA HIS A 44 3.09 -8.97 0.65
C HIS A 44 4.22 -9.05 -0.38
N THR A 45 3.96 -8.58 -1.60
CA THR A 45 4.95 -8.56 -2.68
C THR A 45 6.16 -7.69 -2.34
N LEU A 46 5.95 -6.50 -1.76
CA LEU A 46 7.01 -5.58 -1.38
C LEU A 46 7.81 -6.06 -0.17
N SER A 47 7.19 -6.83 0.72
CA SER A 47 7.87 -7.47 1.84
C SER A 47 8.90 -8.50 1.36
N ASP A 48 8.54 -9.30 0.36
CA ASP A 48 9.44 -10.28 -0.23
C ASP A 48 10.44 -9.65 -1.23
N PHE A 49 10.00 -8.67 -2.02
CA PHE A 49 10.78 -8.03 -3.10
C PHE A 49 10.83 -6.49 -2.99
N PRO A 50 11.48 -5.93 -1.95
CA PRO A 50 11.52 -4.48 -1.72
C PRO A 50 12.35 -3.69 -2.73
N SER A 51 12.98 -4.35 -3.71
CA SER A 51 13.68 -3.73 -4.85
C SER A 51 12.73 -3.31 -5.98
N LEU A 52 11.47 -3.79 -5.98
CA LEU A 52 10.44 -3.36 -6.94
C LEU A 52 10.00 -1.90 -6.72
N ALA A 53 10.22 -1.37 -5.51
CA ALA A 53 9.88 0.00 -5.20
C ALA A 53 10.93 1.00 -5.68
N ARG A 54 10.47 2.17 -6.10
CA ARG A 54 11.34 3.29 -6.49
C ARG A 54 11.92 3.96 -5.26
N SER A 55 13.17 4.39 -5.33
CA SER A 55 13.77 5.24 -4.30
C SER A 55 13.25 6.67 -4.38
N TYR A 56 12.86 7.21 -3.22
CA TYR A 56 12.50 8.60 -2.98
C TYR A 56 13.49 9.26 -2.01
N ASN A 57 14.78 8.90 -2.10
CA ASN A 57 15.84 9.47 -1.26
C ASN A 57 15.94 11.00 -1.33
N HIS A 58 15.47 11.61 -2.44
CA HIS A 58 15.39 13.06 -2.61
C HIS A 58 14.34 13.73 -1.71
N ILE A 59 13.35 12.97 -1.21
CA ILE A 59 12.34 13.44 -0.24
C ILE A 59 12.80 13.11 1.18
N ARG A 60 13.21 11.86 1.40
CA ARG A 60 13.68 11.37 2.70
C ARG A 60 14.64 10.20 2.47
N SER A 61 15.79 10.22 3.12
CA SER A 61 16.76 9.12 3.05
C SER A 61 16.11 7.78 3.45
N GLY A 62 16.26 6.76 2.61
CA GLY A 62 15.71 5.43 2.79
C GLY A 62 14.26 5.26 2.35
N LEU A 63 13.56 6.34 1.97
CA LEU A 63 12.17 6.27 1.55
C LEU A 63 12.03 5.53 0.21
N LYS A 64 11.12 4.58 0.18
CA LYS A 64 10.70 3.85 -1.01
C LYS A 64 9.23 4.09 -1.30
N GLY A 65 8.85 4.03 -2.57
CA GLY A 65 7.48 4.21 -3.03
C GLY A 65 7.13 3.24 -4.14
N PHE A 66 5.94 2.64 -4.06
CA PHE A 66 5.40 1.74 -5.08
C PHE A 66 4.00 2.21 -5.51
N PRO A 67 3.79 2.55 -6.80
CA PRO A 67 2.49 2.97 -7.30
C PRO A 67 1.53 1.77 -7.41
N ILE A 68 0.29 1.95 -6.92
CA ILE A 68 -0.78 0.94 -6.95
C ILE A 68 -2.11 1.61 -7.31
N ALA A 69 -2.56 1.39 -8.53
CA ALA A 69 -3.68 2.11 -9.14
C ALA A 69 -3.53 3.64 -8.93
N SER A 70 -4.43 4.26 -8.17
CA SER A 70 -4.45 5.71 -7.90
C SER A 70 -3.60 6.17 -6.71
N HIS A 71 -2.95 5.26 -5.98
CA HIS A 71 -2.20 5.57 -4.75
C HIS A 71 -0.73 5.13 -4.83
N ILE A 72 0.09 5.60 -3.89
CA ILE A 72 1.49 5.18 -3.74
C ILE A 72 1.69 4.64 -2.32
N ILE A 73 2.20 3.42 -2.20
CA ILE A 73 2.60 2.83 -0.92
C ILE A 73 4.00 3.32 -0.59
N PHE A 74 4.13 4.08 0.51
CA PHE A 74 5.42 4.53 1.03
C PHE A 74 5.90 3.68 2.20
N PHE A 75 7.16 3.25 2.17
CA PHE A 75 7.77 2.45 3.23
C PHE A 75 9.29 2.70 3.32
N VAL A 76 9.93 2.15 4.37
CA VAL A 76 11.38 2.23 4.64
C VAL A 76 11.93 0.85 4.95
#